data_AF-A0A7J8MD95-F1
#
_entry.id   AF-A0A7J8MD95-F1
#
_cell.length_a   1.000
_cell.length_b   1.000
_cell.length_c   1.000
_cell.angle_alpha   90.00
_cell.angle_beta   90.00
_cell.angle_gamma   90.00
#
_symmetry.space_group_name_H-M   'P 1'
#
loop_
_entity.id
_entity.type
_entity.pdbx_description
1 polymer ?
#
loop_
_entity_poly.entity_id
_entity_poly.type
_entity_poly.pdbx_seq_one_letter_code
_entity_poly.pdbx_strand_id
1 'polypeptide(L)'
;MPCSPLASRSVKEDGYHALEDFLHVIVNGLWRTFWRKSGPLPFSLSCFHHPGSKFYAVEKAISRGRLEELRGLALISKNGNNLKVHWNQVVELVLFRQNILSGNELKLSVSTICEALFYGVHILISRCLSKSRTISDDSVFIMVFDSKFGAVIKLGGDLSKLELNTGDPYQSVAHWIKCHAEVLLSSVETIWNRLGNANWGDLGTLQVLLAAFYSIVQCNGPPRKSISSLASAHSLRLQKRRIECRLAENEHAKIPYQQDGYQHGEIVELDHSDNPLVKNTSHLKLRQGEILLLEDQQQGQKSFQIQESFIGGNYFLYGAVSLDYPTQLLTLYVGAHPSRLEPSWEDMSLWYQVQRQTKVLNILKHQGVSSKYLPEVIASGRILHPGPCKKQSPSGRCDHPWCGTPILVTLPVGEPLSYIVARDGPFSSDDALRCCRDCLVALRSAATASVQHGDISPENIIRVFNMQGTRHKVLYIPVSWGRAVLEDRDSPAINLQFSSSHALQHGKLCPASDAESLVYLLFFVTGGRMHPQDSIESALQWREKSWATRSIQQHLGEVSPLLKAFSDYVDSLCGTPYPVDYDIWVKRLNRAVDGSGSADRGKMIEEVAMTLRLENVAESSGTSGGGT
;
A
#
# COMPACT_ATOMS: atom_id res chain seq x y z
N MET A 1 10.86 -30.41 10.80
CA MET A 1 10.50 -31.21 11.97
C MET A 1 9.46 -32.22 11.54
N PRO A 2 9.90 -33.35 10.97
CA PRO A 2 9.08 -34.54 10.98
C PRO A 2 9.01 -35.05 12.43
N CYS A 3 7.79 -35.27 12.90
CA CYS A 3 7.49 -35.79 14.23
C CYS A 3 7.85 -37.28 14.31
N SER A 4 8.52 -37.71 15.40
CA SER A 4 8.44 -39.09 15.89
C SER A 4 8.12 -39.06 17.39
N PRO A 5 7.23 -39.93 17.90
CA PRO A 5 6.78 -39.91 19.30
C PRO A 5 7.78 -40.54 20.29
N LEU A 6 8.98 -40.89 19.85
CA LEU A 6 10.03 -41.44 20.69
C LEU A 6 11.10 -40.37 20.94
N ALA A 7 11.06 -39.78 22.13
CA ALA A 7 12.02 -38.79 22.60
C ALA A 7 13.43 -39.38 22.65
N SER A 8 14.21 -39.16 21.59
CA SER A 8 15.67 -39.29 21.63
C SER A 8 16.29 -37.91 21.87
N ARG A 9 17.43 -37.91 22.57
CA ARG A 9 18.28 -36.73 22.79
C ARG A 9 18.59 -36.00 21.47
N SER A 10 18.73 -36.75 20.36
CA SER A 10 18.96 -36.20 19.01
C SER A 10 17.83 -35.29 18.49
N VAL A 11 16.56 -35.62 18.75
CA VAL A 11 15.41 -34.81 18.27
C VAL A 11 15.37 -33.44 18.96
N LYS A 12 15.84 -33.36 20.22
CA LYS A 12 15.92 -32.11 20.98
C LYS A 12 17.12 -31.27 20.56
N GLU A 13 18.24 -31.91 20.20
CA GLU A 13 19.43 -31.24 19.62
C GLU A 13 19.06 -30.57 18.29
N ASP A 14 18.43 -31.33 17.39
CA ASP A 14 17.93 -30.84 16.10
C ASP A 14 16.94 -29.67 16.27
N GLY A 15 16.10 -29.74 17.31
CA GLY A 15 15.15 -28.69 17.64
C GLY A 15 15.81 -27.36 18.03
N TYR A 16 16.86 -27.41 18.85
CA TYR A 16 17.60 -26.22 19.25
C TYR A 16 18.45 -25.63 18.11
N HIS A 17 19.04 -26.47 17.25
CA HIS A 17 19.73 -26.00 16.06
C HIS A 17 18.78 -25.33 15.07
N ALA A 18 17.63 -25.94 14.78
CA ALA A 18 16.62 -25.34 13.92
C ALA A 18 16.11 -24.00 14.46
N LEU A 19 15.92 -23.90 15.79
CA LEU A 19 15.51 -22.65 16.43
C LEU A 19 16.60 -21.58 16.37
N GLU A 20 17.87 -21.95 16.57
CA GLU A 20 19.02 -21.05 16.43
C GLU A 20 19.13 -20.51 14.99
N ASP A 21 19.04 -21.40 13.99
CA ASP A 21 19.08 -21.03 12.57
C ASP A 21 17.92 -20.11 12.21
N PHE A 22 16.70 -20.43 12.67
CA PHE A 22 15.52 -19.62 12.43
C PHE A 22 15.67 -18.19 12.98
N LEU A 23 16.09 -18.06 14.24
CA LEU A 23 16.31 -16.75 14.85
C LEU A 23 17.45 -16.00 14.17
N HIS A 24 18.52 -16.69 13.78
CA HIS A 24 19.63 -16.08 13.06
C HIS A 24 19.16 -15.54 11.70
N VAL A 25 18.37 -16.30 10.94
CA VAL A 25 17.79 -15.88 9.65
C VAL A 25 16.89 -14.67 9.84
N ILE A 26 16.00 -14.68 10.84
CA ILE A 26 15.10 -13.55 11.13
C ILE A 26 15.91 -12.30 11.46
N VAL A 27 16.77 -12.36 12.47
CA VAL A 27 17.49 -11.19 12.97
C VAL A 27 18.41 -10.63 11.90
N ASN A 28 19.15 -11.49 11.19
CA ASN A 28 20.03 -11.06 10.11
C ASN A 28 19.24 -10.47 8.93
N GLY A 29 18.11 -11.08 8.56
CA GLY A 29 17.21 -10.59 7.52
C GLY A 29 16.64 -9.22 7.84
N LEU A 30 16.05 -9.06 9.04
CA LEU A 30 15.53 -7.79 9.53
C LEU A 30 16.62 -6.72 9.60
N TRP A 31 17.78 -7.04 10.19
CA TRP A 31 18.88 -6.09 10.33
C TRP A 31 19.38 -5.56 8.98
N ARG A 32 19.66 -6.47 8.03
CA ARG A 32 20.15 -6.09 6.70
C ARG A 32 19.11 -5.29 5.92
N THR A 33 17.84 -5.62 6.08
CA THR A 33 16.74 -4.99 5.35
C THR A 33 16.44 -3.59 5.87
N PHE A 34 16.34 -3.43 7.20
CA PHE A 34 15.82 -2.23 7.83
C PHE A 34 16.91 -1.26 8.32
N TRP A 35 18.09 -1.74 8.70
CA TRP A 35 19.20 -0.88 9.18
C TRP A 35 20.35 -0.72 8.17
N ARG A 36 20.42 -1.53 7.10
CA ARG A 36 21.40 -1.44 5.98
C ARG A 36 22.81 -1.01 6.44
N LYS A 37 23.38 -1.71 7.43
CA LYS A 37 24.77 -1.50 7.85
C LYS A 37 25.65 -2.59 7.22
N SER A 38 26.66 -2.19 6.46
CA SER A 38 27.67 -3.06 5.83
C SER A 38 28.74 -3.51 6.84
N GLY A 39 28.31 -4.04 7.98
CA GLY A 39 29.17 -4.46 9.08
C GLY A 39 28.67 -5.74 9.77
N PRO A 40 29.42 -6.28 10.73
CA PRO A 40 29.04 -7.50 11.44
C PRO A 40 27.72 -7.32 12.18
N LEU A 41 26.94 -8.41 12.30
CA LEU A 41 25.68 -8.42 13.04
C LEU A 41 25.95 -8.04 14.50
N PRO A 42 25.30 -6.99 15.05
CA PRO A 42 25.53 -6.52 16.42
C PRO A 42 24.87 -7.43 17.46
N PHE A 43 24.33 -8.58 17.04
CA PHE A 43 23.67 -9.53 17.91
C PHE A 43 24.38 -10.88 17.92
N SER A 44 24.25 -11.59 19.03
CA SER A 44 24.62 -13.01 19.18
C SER A 44 23.48 -13.77 19.83
N LEU A 45 23.32 -15.04 19.46
CA LEU A 45 22.41 -15.96 20.12
C LEU A 45 23.15 -16.76 21.19
N SER A 46 22.51 -17.01 22.32
CA SER A 46 23.05 -17.91 23.34
C SER A 46 21.94 -18.56 24.16
N CYS A 47 22.18 -19.80 24.58
CA CYS A 47 21.26 -20.56 25.42
C CYS A 47 21.39 -20.22 26.90
N PHE A 48 20.32 -20.47 27.65
CA PHE A 48 20.27 -20.31 29.11
C PHE A 48 19.49 -21.45 29.78
N HIS A 49 19.74 -21.63 31.08
CA HIS A 49 19.16 -22.72 31.88
C HIS A 49 18.15 -22.18 32.91
N HIS A 50 18.54 -21.12 33.63
CA HIS A 50 17.70 -20.42 34.60
C HIS A 50 18.26 -19.00 34.82
N PRO A 51 17.53 -18.08 35.46
CA PRO A 51 18.09 -16.79 35.82
C PRO A 51 19.32 -16.94 36.71
N GLY A 52 20.38 -16.18 36.41
CA GLY A 52 21.69 -16.32 37.06
C GLY A 52 22.63 -17.39 36.45
N SER A 53 22.16 -18.23 35.53
CA SER A 53 23.04 -19.11 34.74
C SER A 53 23.86 -18.31 33.72
N LYS A 54 25.06 -18.83 33.39
CA LYS A 54 25.88 -18.27 32.31
C LYS A 54 25.26 -18.61 30.95
N PHE A 55 25.36 -17.70 30.01
CA PHE A 55 24.99 -17.92 28.62
C PHE A 55 26.07 -18.73 27.89
N TYR A 56 25.65 -19.65 27.01
CA TYR A 56 26.55 -20.49 26.21
C TYR A 56 25.97 -20.73 24.81
N ALA A 57 26.82 -21.01 23.83
CA ALA A 57 26.36 -21.49 22.52
C ALA A 57 25.70 -22.88 22.63
N VAL A 58 24.80 -23.22 21.70
CA VAL A 58 24.11 -24.52 21.63
C VAL A 58 25.12 -25.67 21.64
N GLU A 59 26.15 -25.60 20.78
CA GLU A 59 27.23 -26.60 20.69
C GLU A 59 27.94 -26.86 22.03
N LYS A 60 28.09 -25.80 22.85
CA LYS A 60 28.75 -25.90 24.16
C LYS A 60 27.84 -26.54 25.21
N ALA A 61 26.52 -26.40 25.08
CA ALA A 61 25.56 -27.12 25.92
C ALA A 61 25.48 -28.60 25.54
N ILE A 62 25.53 -28.91 24.23
CA ILE A 62 25.54 -30.28 23.69
C ILE A 62 26.80 -31.02 24.12
N SER A 63 27.99 -30.45 23.90
CA SER A 63 29.27 -31.06 24.29
C SER A 63 29.41 -31.30 25.80
N ARG A 64 28.70 -30.52 26.63
CA ARG A 64 28.65 -30.70 28.10
C ARG A 64 27.52 -31.61 28.58
N GLY A 65 26.70 -32.12 27.67
CA GLY A 65 25.55 -32.97 27.97
C GLY A 65 24.44 -32.31 28.78
N ARG A 66 24.32 -30.98 28.75
CA ARG A 66 23.33 -30.20 29.52
C ARG A 66 22.13 -29.75 28.69
N LEU A 67 21.86 -30.45 27.59
CA LEU A 67 20.74 -30.13 26.69
C LEU A 67 19.38 -30.20 27.41
N GLU A 68 19.23 -31.12 28.36
CA GLU A 68 17.98 -31.29 29.10
C GLU A 68 17.65 -30.11 30.02
N GLU A 69 18.68 -29.41 30.47
CA GLU A 69 18.57 -28.25 31.36
C GLU A 69 18.28 -26.94 30.60
N LEU A 70 18.38 -26.95 29.26
CA LEU A 70 18.10 -25.77 28.44
C LEU A 70 16.62 -25.40 28.48
N ARG A 71 16.36 -24.10 28.62
CA ARG A 71 15.02 -23.52 28.58
C ARG A 71 14.72 -22.76 27.30
N GLY A 72 15.75 -22.34 26.58
CA GLY A 72 15.58 -21.46 25.44
C GLY A 72 16.85 -20.78 24.97
N LEU A 73 16.66 -19.81 24.08
CA LEU A 73 17.67 -18.97 23.45
C LEU A 73 17.42 -17.50 23.80
N ALA A 74 18.49 -16.73 23.92
CA ALA A 74 18.44 -15.29 24.14
C ALA A 74 19.16 -14.58 23.00
N LEU A 75 18.53 -13.55 22.44
CA LEU A 75 19.17 -12.61 21.54
C LEU A 75 19.89 -11.55 22.38
N ILE A 76 21.20 -11.43 22.19
CA ILE A 76 22.07 -10.60 23.04
C ILE A 76 22.69 -9.50 22.19
N SER A 77 22.66 -8.26 22.69
CA SER A 77 23.33 -7.11 22.10
C SER A 77 24.84 -7.15 22.39
N LYS A 78 25.67 -7.07 21.34
CA LYS A 78 27.13 -7.03 21.44
C LYS A 78 27.61 -5.62 21.75
N ASN A 79 27.86 -5.32 23.02
CA ASN A 79 28.51 -4.09 23.45
C ASN A 79 29.95 -4.37 23.92
N GLY A 80 30.91 -4.11 23.04
CA GLY A 80 32.35 -4.19 23.31
C GLY A 80 32.89 -5.61 23.57
N ASN A 81 34.19 -5.72 23.85
CA ASN A 81 34.95 -6.97 24.06
C ASN A 81 34.65 -7.67 25.40
N ASN A 82 33.42 -7.61 25.89
CA ASN A 82 33.05 -8.29 27.14
C ASN A 82 32.83 -9.79 26.88
N LEU A 83 33.72 -10.62 27.44
CA LEU A 83 33.68 -12.08 27.36
C LEU A 83 32.52 -12.72 28.15
N LYS A 84 31.78 -11.94 28.96
CA LYS A 84 30.68 -12.40 29.80
C LYS A 84 29.39 -11.67 29.43
N VAL A 85 28.38 -12.46 29.05
CA VAL A 85 27.02 -11.98 28.75
C VAL A 85 26.24 -11.78 30.04
N HIS A 86 25.52 -10.67 30.13
CA HIS A 86 24.65 -10.32 31.25
C HIS A 86 23.18 -10.19 30.82
N TRP A 87 22.25 -10.40 31.76
CA TRP A 87 20.80 -10.36 31.51
C TRP A 87 20.29 -8.99 31.03
N ASN A 88 21.00 -7.90 31.36
CA ASN A 88 20.68 -6.56 30.86
C ASN A 88 21.02 -6.37 29.37
N GLN A 89 21.78 -7.28 28.76
CA GLN A 89 22.11 -7.26 27.33
C GLN A 89 21.15 -8.09 26.48
N VAL A 90 20.22 -8.81 27.11
CA VAL A 90 19.20 -9.60 26.41
C VAL A 90 18.21 -8.64 25.76
N VAL A 91 18.12 -8.69 24.44
CA VAL A 91 17.22 -7.91 23.59
C VAL A 91 15.85 -8.59 23.50
N GLU A 92 15.87 -9.91 23.29
CA GLU A 92 14.69 -10.76 23.11
C GLU A 92 14.97 -12.14 23.69
N LEU A 93 13.94 -12.77 24.26
CA LEU A 93 14.03 -14.10 24.86
C LEU A 93 13.12 -15.08 24.14
N VAL A 94 13.61 -16.29 23.95
CA VAL A 94 12.88 -17.36 23.28
C VAL A 94 12.85 -18.59 24.18
N LEU A 95 11.65 -19.02 24.59
CA LEU A 95 11.42 -20.25 25.34
C LEU A 95 11.08 -21.38 24.37
N PHE A 96 11.77 -22.52 24.53
CA PHE A 96 11.49 -23.72 23.75
C PHE A 96 10.94 -24.81 24.66
N ARG A 97 9.66 -25.15 24.47
CA ARG A 97 8.90 -26.07 25.32
C ARG A 97 8.25 -27.15 24.49
N GLN A 98 8.08 -28.33 25.07
CA GLN A 98 7.21 -29.36 24.52
C GLN A 98 5.78 -29.07 24.99
N ASN A 99 4.82 -29.03 24.05
CA ASN A 99 3.40 -28.79 24.31
C ASN A 99 3.10 -27.44 24.99
N ILE A 100 3.12 -26.36 24.20
CA ILE A 100 2.83 -25.01 24.72
C ILE A 100 1.34 -24.73 24.95
N LEU A 101 0.47 -25.62 24.46
CA LEU A 101 -0.99 -25.45 24.48
C LEU A 101 -1.63 -25.82 25.83
N SER A 102 -2.70 -25.10 26.18
CA SER A 102 -3.60 -25.44 27.28
C SER A 102 -4.64 -26.45 26.81
N GLY A 103 -4.34 -27.74 26.97
CA GLY A 103 -5.24 -28.82 26.54
C GLY A 103 -5.47 -28.78 25.02
N ASN A 104 -6.74 -28.78 24.59
CA ASN A 104 -7.13 -28.73 23.17
C ASN A 104 -7.42 -27.32 22.65
N GLU A 105 -7.20 -26.26 23.44
CA GLU A 105 -7.41 -24.88 23.00
C GLU A 105 -6.11 -24.26 22.45
N LEU A 106 -6.21 -23.43 21.41
CA LEU A 106 -5.10 -22.62 20.85
C LEU A 106 -4.70 -21.45 21.78
N LYS A 107 -4.45 -21.76 23.05
CA LYS A 107 -4.03 -20.83 24.10
C LYS A 107 -2.80 -21.37 24.79
N LEU A 108 -1.91 -20.46 25.20
CA LEU A 108 -0.74 -20.85 25.98
C LEU A 108 -1.13 -21.42 27.35
N SER A 109 -0.42 -22.45 27.79
CA SER A 109 -0.59 -22.99 29.13
C SER A 109 -0.16 -21.98 30.20
N VAL A 110 -0.89 -21.97 31.32
CA VAL A 110 -0.63 -21.05 32.46
C VAL A 110 0.82 -21.15 32.94
N SER A 111 1.39 -22.35 32.98
CA SER A 111 2.79 -22.57 33.36
C SER A 111 3.76 -21.86 32.42
N THR A 112 3.48 -21.86 31.12
CA THR A 112 4.32 -21.21 30.10
C THR A 112 4.23 -19.69 30.19
N ILE A 113 3.02 -19.17 30.44
CA ILE A 113 2.81 -17.73 30.67
C ILE A 113 3.56 -17.28 31.93
N CYS A 114 3.40 -17.99 33.04
CA CYS A 114 4.09 -17.67 34.30
C CYS A 114 5.61 -17.71 34.15
N GLU A 115 6.15 -18.69 33.43
CA GLU A 115 7.58 -18.78 33.16
C GLU A 115 8.08 -17.62 32.29
N ALA A 116 7.35 -17.30 31.21
CA ALA A 116 7.68 -16.16 30.36
C ALA A 116 7.69 -14.86 31.17
N LEU A 117 6.65 -14.60 31.96
CA LEU A 117 6.56 -13.42 32.82
C LEU A 117 7.72 -13.35 33.82
N PHE A 118 8.08 -14.48 34.42
CA PHE A 118 9.22 -14.56 35.35
C PHE A 118 10.53 -14.13 34.70
N TYR A 119 10.84 -14.63 33.50
CA TYR A 119 12.03 -14.19 32.78
C TYR A 119 11.93 -12.75 32.28
N GLY A 120 10.75 -12.31 31.86
CA GLY A 120 10.50 -10.93 31.43
C GLY A 120 10.82 -9.94 32.52
N VAL A 121 10.27 -10.13 33.72
CA VAL A 121 10.57 -9.30 34.89
C VAL A 121 12.07 -9.33 35.21
N HIS A 122 12.69 -10.51 35.15
CA HIS A 122 14.13 -10.63 35.42
C HIS A 122 14.97 -9.79 34.43
N ILE A 123 14.60 -9.76 33.14
CA ILE A 123 15.25 -8.92 32.13
C ILE A 123 15.03 -7.44 32.45
N LEU A 124 13.78 -7.03 32.70
CA LEU A 124 13.43 -5.63 32.98
C LEU A 124 14.17 -5.10 34.22
N ILE A 125 14.16 -5.85 35.33
CA ILE A 125 14.92 -5.50 36.55
C ILE A 125 16.42 -5.45 36.26
N SER A 126 16.96 -6.41 35.51
CA SER A 126 18.38 -6.42 35.16
C SER A 126 18.80 -5.20 34.34
N ARG A 127 17.94 -4.74 33.42
CA ARG A 127 18.18 -3.51 32.63
C ARG A 127 18.11 -2.26 33.51
N CYS A 128 17.07 -2.14 34.35
CA CYS A 128 16.89 -1.02 35.27
C CYS A 128 18.03 -0.87 36.29
N LEU A 129 18.59 -1.98 36.80
CA LEU A 129 19.71 -1.96 37.74
C LEU A 129 21.07 -1.72 37.07
N SER A 130 21.14 -1.83 35.74
CA SER A 130 22.39 -1.63 35.01
C SER A 130 22.68 -0.15 34.80
N LYS A 131 23.96 0.23 34.97
CA LYS A 131 24.43 1.58 34.65
C LYS A 131 24.47 1.85 33.13
N SER A 132 24.39 0.80 32.30
CA SER A 132 24.40 0.93 30.83
C SER A 132 22.97 0.98 30.28
N ARG A 133 22.48 2.17 29.92
CA ARG A 133 21.16 2.38 29.27
C ARG A 133 21.21 2.07 27.77
N THR A 134 21.58 0.85 27.42
CA THR A 134 21.81 0.47 26.01
C THR A 134 20.55 -0.07 25.32
N ILE A 135 19.53 -0.43 26.10
CA ILE A 135 18.24 -0.95 25.63
C ILE A 135 17.17 -0.25 26.47
N SER A 136 16.01 0.11 25.89
CA SER A 136 14.88 0.65 26.66
C SER A 136 14.43 -0.33 27.76
N ASP A 137 14.05 0.25 28.91
CA ASP A 137 13.62 -0.48 30.11
C ASP A 137 12.09 -0.67 30.15
N ASP A 138 11.37 -0.19 29.13
CA ASP A 138 9.91 -0.03 29.21
C ASP A 138 9.15 -1.32 28.88
N SER A 139 9.74 -2.21 28.08
CA SER A 139 9.14 -3.51 27.75
C SER A 139 10.15 -4.52 27.19
N VAL A 140 9.73 -5.79 27.17
CA VAL A 140 10.46 -6.93 26.62
C VAL A 140 9.50 -7.86 25.87
N PHE A 141 9.96 -8.39 24.74
CA PHE A 141 9.26 -9.42 23.99
C PHE A 141 9.84 -10.80 24.31
N ILE A 142 8.95 -11.76 24.48
CA ILE A 142 9.26 -13.15 24.80
C ILE A 142 8.52 -14.03 23.81
N MET A 143 9.27 -14.76 23.00
CA MET A 143 8.73 -15.77 22.11
C MET A 143 8.65 -17.11 22.83
N VAL A 144 7.63 -17.88 22.52
CA VAL A 144 7.46 -19.25 22.98
C VAL A 144 7.24 -20.14 21.76
N PHE A 145 8.02 -21.21 21.63
CA PHE A 145 7.89 -22.18 20.55
C PHE A 145 7.78 -23.60 21.08
N ASP A 146 7.03 -24.42 20.35
CA ASP A 146 7.22 -25.87 20.30
C ASP A 146 7.56 -26.34 18.88
N SER A 147 7.46 -27.64 18.63
CA SER A 147 7.79 -28.24 17.33
C SER A 147 6.79 -27.92 16.20
N LYS A 148 5.66 -27.28 16.50
CA LYS A 148 4.59 -26.96 15.53
C LYS A 148 4.10 -25.51 15.62
N PHE A 149 3.98 -25.00 16.83
CA PHE A 149 3.31 -23.75 17.16
C PHE A 149 4.28 -22.74 17.79
N GLY A 150 3.86 -21.48 17.80
CA GLY A 150 4.46 -20.49 18.66
C GLY A 150 3.55 -19.31 18.95
N ALA A 151 4.01 -18.47 19.88
CA ALA A 151 3.31 -17.29 20.34
C ALA A 151 4.30 -16.24 20.86
N VAL A 152 3.82 -15.02 20.98
CA VAL A 152 4.57 -13.86 21.47
C VAL A 152 3.89 -13.30 22.72
N ILE A 153 4.68 -13.00 23.73
CA ILE A 153 4.26 -12.29 24.94
C ILE A 153 5.07 -10.99 25.01
N LYS A 154 4.37 -9.85 25.11
CA LYS A 154 4.97 -8.56 25.44
C LYS A 154 4.68 -8.26 26.90
N LEU A 155 5.74 -8.02 27.67
CA LEU A 155 5.65 -7.52 29.04
C LEU A 155 6.24 -6.12 29.08
N GLY A 156 5.46 -5.14 29.51
CA GLY A 156 5.93 -3.78 29.77
C GLY A 156 5.35 -3.23 31.06
N GLY A 157 5.91 -2.13 31.55
CA GLY A 157 5.41 -1.49 32.77
C GLY A 157 6.44 -0.59 33.42
N ASP A 158 5.94 0.31 34.28
CA ASP A 158 6.79 1.25 35.02
C ASP A 158 7.36 0.56 36.27
N LEU A 159 8.64 0.18 36.21
CA LEU A 159 9.36 -0.44 37.32
C LEU A 159 9.55 0.50 38.53
N SER A 160 9.38 1.82 38.38
CA SER A 160 9.47 2.74 39.52
C SER A 160 8.39 2.50 40.57
N LYS A 161 7.30 1.83 40.18
CA LYS A 161 6.17 1.43 41.03
C LYS A 161 6.36 0.05 41.68
N LEU A 162 7.51 -0.59 41.48
CA LEU A 162 7.82 -1.88 42.11
C LEU A 162 8.32 -1.65 43.54
N GLU A 163 7.43 -1.79 44.51
CA GLU A 163 7.78 -1.76 45.93
C GLU A 163 8.31 -3.12 46.38
N LEU A 164 9.62 -3.24 46.54
CA LEU A 164 10.27 -4.50 46.95
C LEU A 164 10.11 -4.73 48.45
N ASN A 165 9.30 -5.72 48.83
CA ASN A 165 9.29 -6.27 50.18
C ASN A 165 10.44 -7.28 50.33
N THR A 166 11.34 -7.06 51.29
CA THR A 166 12.49 -7.94 51.55
C THR A 166 12.11 -9.32 52.11
N GLY A 167 10.87 -9.49 52.62
CA GLY A 167 10.36 -10.77 53.11
C GLY A 167 9.87 -11.72 52.01
N ASP A 168 9.24 -11.20 50.96
CA ASP A 168 8.84 -11.95 49.76
C ASP A 168 8.91 -11.08 48.50
N PRO A 169 10.04 -11.13 47.76
CA PRO A 169 10.19 -10.36 46.53
C PRO A 169 9.28 -10.87 45.41
N TYR A 170 8.86 -12.14 45.43
CA TYR A 170 7.98 -12.71 44.40
C TYR A 170 6.55 -12.20 44.56
N GLN A 171 6.07 -12.04 45.79
CA GLN A 171 4.77 -11.42 46.07
C GLN A 171 4.75 -9.96 45.58
N SER A 172 5.84 -9.23 45.80
CA SER A 172 6.01 -7.84 45.35
C SER A 172 5.94 -7.73 43.82
N VAL A 173 6.66 -8.61 43.12
CA VAL A 173 6.62 -8.71 41.66
C VAL A 173 5.25 -9.12 41.15
N ALA A 174 4.59 -10.10 41.78
CA ALA A 174 3.26 -10.54 41.38
C ALA A 174 2.22 -9.42 41.56
N HIS A 175 2.34 -8.62 42.60
CA HIS A 175 1.51 -7.43 42.79
C HIS A 175 1.77 -6.39 41.70
N TRP A 176 3.04 -6.10 41.38
CA TRP A 176 3.40 -5.19 40.30
C TRP A 176 2.86 -5.65 38.93
N ILE A 177 2.95 -6.94 38.60
CA ILE A 177 2.38 -7.47 37.35
C ILE A 177 0.88 -7.22 37.28
N LYS A 178 0.16 -7.41 38.39
CA LYS A 178 -1.31 -7.24 38.44
C LYS A 178 -1.75 -5.79 38.36
N CYS A 179 -1.01 -4.87 38.95
CA CYS A 179 -1.44 -3.48 39.16
C CYS A 179 -0.75 -2.47 38.24
N HIS A 180 0.43 -2.80 37.71
CA HIS A 180 1.32 -1.83 37.07
C HIS A 180 1.98 -2.31 35.77
N ALA A 181 1.80 -3.58 35.38
CA ALA A 181 2.32 -4.10 34.12
C ALA A 181 1.24 -4.20 33.03
N GLU A 182 1.67 -3.99 31.79
CA GLU A 182 0.95 -4.34 30.58
C GLU A 182 1.46 -5.70 30.09
N VAL A 183 0.59 -6.71 30.08
CA VAL A 183 0.88 -8.04 29.53
C VAL A 183 0.00 -8.26 28.31
N LEU A 184 0.62 -8.32 27.13
CA LEU A 184 -0.07 -8.65 25.87
C LEU A 184 0.36 -10.04 25.42
N LEU A 185 -0.60 -10.89 25.09
CA LEU A 185 -0.38 -12.23 24.55
C LEU A 185 -0.95 -12.33 23.14
N SER A 186 -0.19 -12.91 22.22
CA SER A 186 -0.70 -13.27 20.89
C SER A 186 -1.53 -14.56 20.93
N SER A 187 -2.29 -14.81 19.86
CA SER A 187 -2.83 -16.15 19.59
C SER A 187 -1.69 -17.16 19.40
N VAL A 188 -1.95 -18.44 19.71
CA VAL A 188 -1.02 -19.52 19.40
C VAL A 188 -1.27 -19.97 17.96
N GLU A 189 -0.27 -19.83 17.11
CA GLU A 189 -0.38 -20.06 15.67
C GLU A 189 0.61 -21.13 15.22
N THR A 190 0.32 -21.78 14.09
CA THR A 190 1.29 -22.66 13.44
C THR A 190 2.42 -21.85 12.81
N ILE A 191 3.66 -22.28 13.04
CA ILE A 191 4.86 -21.58 12.53
C ILE A 191 5.64 -22.49 11.59
N TRP A 192 5.68 -23.79 11.91
CA TRP A 192 6.44 -24.78 11.18
C TRP A 192 5.52 -25.59 10.28
N ASN A 193 5.89 -25.74 9.01
CA ASN A 193 5.21 -26.68 8.12
C ASN A 193 5.62 -28.13 8.46
N ARG A 194 4.97 -29.11 7.82
CA ARG A 194 5.26 -30.55 8.05
C ARG A 194 6.71 -30.96 7.75
N LEU A 195 7.43 -30.16 6.97
CA LEU A 195 8.85 -30.36 6.66
C LEU A 195 9.77 -29.71 7.70
N GLY A 196 9.27 -28.77 8.51
CA GLY A 196 10.04 -28.00 9.49
C GLY A 196 10.47 -26.62 9.10
N ASN A 197 10.07 -26.17 7.90
CA ASN A 197 10.41 -24.83 7.47
C ASN A 197 9.40 -23.86 8.08
N ALA A 198 9.88 -22.68 8.45
CA ALA A 198 9.00 -21.60 8.84
C ALA A 198 8.11 -21.22 7.67
N ASN A 199 6.81 -21.11 7.91
CA ASN A 199 5.89 -20.60 6.92
C ASN A 199 5.85 -19.08 6.97
N TRP A 200 6.69 -18.44 6.16
CA TRP A 200 6.92 -16.98 6.20
C TRP A 200 5.68 -16.12 5.93
N GLY A 201 4.63 -16.68 5.32
CA GLY A 201 3.37 -16.00 5.05
C GLY A 201 2.31 -16.15 6.15
N ASP A 202 2.51 -17.06 7.11
CA ASP A 202 1.52 -17.34 8.16
C ASP A 202 1.54 -16.27 9.25
N LEU A 203 0.37 -16.07 9.87
CA LEU A 203 0.18 -15.08 10.94
C LEU A 203 1.16 -15.30 12.11
N GLY A 204 1.40 -16.55 12.51
CA GLY A 204 2.33 -16.88 13.58
C GLY A 204 3.77 -16.44 13.30
N THR A 205 4.27 -16.75 12.11
CA THR A 205 5.62 -16.32 11.69
C THR A 205 5.71 -14.80 11.57
N LEU A 206 4.66 -14.14 11.08
CA LEU A 206 4.60 -12.67 11.00
C LEU A 206 4.61 -12.00 12.38
N GLN A 207 3.90 -12.56 13.36
CA GLN A 207 3.91 -12.08 14.75
C GLN A 207 5.33 -12.16 15.35
N VAL A 208 6.04 -13.27 15.12
CA VAL A 208 7.43 -13.45 15.55
C VAL A 208 8.36 -12.44 14.88
N LEU A 209 8.22 -12.26 13.57
CA LEU A 209 9.02 -11.26 12.82
C LEU A 209 8.81 -9.85 13.37
N LEU A 210 7.56 -9.50 13.69
CA LEU A 210 7.21 -8.19 14.21
C LEU A 210 7.74 -7.98 15.64
N ALA A 211 7.67 -9.01 16.48
CA ALA A 211 8.26 -9.01 17.81
C ALA A 211 9.77 -8.79 17.75
N ALA A 212 10.48 -9.58 16.94
CA ALA A 212 11.92 -9.44 16.73
C ALA A 212 12.30 -8.06 16.17
N PHE A 213 11.50 -7.52 15.24
CA PHE A 213 11.70 -6.18 14.71
C PHE A 213 11.60 -5.12 15.81
N TYR A 214 10.54 -5.12 16.63
CA TYR A 214 10.39 -4.14 17.71
C TYR A 214 11.43 -4.32 18.82
N SER A 215 11.86 -5.54 19.12
CA SER A 215 12.98 -5.81 20.02
C SER A 215 14.28 -5.16 19.52
N ILE A 216 14.57 -5.24 18.21
CA ILE A 216 15.73 -4.57 17.60
C ILE A 216 15.57 -3.05 17.66
N VAL A 217 14.38 -2.50 17.40
CA VAL A 217 14.10 -1.06 17.51
C VAL A 217 14.38 -0.54 18.93
N GLN A 218 13.98 -1.28 19.97
CA GLN A 218 14.24 -0.91 21.38
C GLN A 218 15.72 -0.83 21.74
N CYS A 219 16.57 -1.63 21.07
CA CYS A 219 18.01 -1.65 21.32
C CYS A 219 18.80 -0.69 20.42
N ASN A 220 18.41 -0.53 19.15
CA ASN A 220 19.22 0.13 18.13
C ASN A 220 18.58 1.40 17.54
N GLY A 221 17.42 1.80 18.05
CA GLY A 221 16.66 2.94 17.56
C GLY A 221 15.89 2.63 16.27
N PRO A 222 15.18 3.63 15.72
CA PRO A 222 14.31 3.44 14.57
C PRO A 222 15.08 2.94 13.34
N PRO A 223 14.45 2.09 12.50
CA PRO A 223 15.07 1.61 11.27
C PRO A 223 15.22 2.73 10.24
N ARG A 224 16.16 2.56 9.29
CA ARG A 224 16.34 3.50 8.16
C ARG A 224 15.20 3.41 7.15
N LYS A 225 14.58 2.23 7.03
CA LYS A 225 13.40 2.00 6.20
C LYS A 225 12.23 1.64 7.11
N SER A 226 11.06 2.20 6.87
CA SER A 226 9.84 1.73 7.53
C SER A 226 9.34 0.44 6.87
N ILE A 227 8.55 -0.35 7.60
CA ILE A 227 7.82 -1.49 7.04
C ILE A 227 6.91 -1.04 5.89
N SER A 228 6.28 0.12 6.02
CA SER A 228 5.42 0.70 4.96
C SER A 228 6.19 1.00 3.66
N SER A 229 7.41 1.51 3.76
CA SER A 229 8.29 1.76 2.61
C SER A 229 8.71 0.48 1.90
N LEU A 230 8.96 -0.60 2.66
CA LEU A 230 9.29 -1.89 2.05
C LEU A 230 8.07 -2.54 1.38
N ALA A 231 6.89 -2.42 1.98
CA ALA A 231 5.64 -2.94 1.43
C ALA A 231 5.26 -2.24 0.12
N SER A 232 5.45 -0.92 0.01
CA SER A 232 5.22 -0.19 -1.23
C SER A 232 6.21 -0.59 -2.32
N ALA A 233 7.50 -0.70 -1.99
CA ALA A 233 8.52 -1.19 -2.93
C ALA A 233 8.29 -2.66 -3.37
N HIS A 234 7.81 -3.52 -2.47
CA HIS A 234 7.45 -4.90 -2.78
C HIS A 234 6.28 -4.96 -3.75
N SER A 235 5.24 -4.16 -3.51
CA SER A 235 4.06 -4.07 -4.38
C SER A 235 4.45 -3.58 -5.79
N LEU A 236 5.33 -2.57 -5.87
CA LEU A 236 5.88 -2.08 -7.12
C LEU A 236 6.69 -3.17 -7.85
N ARG A 237 7.53 -3.94 -7.12
CA ARG A 237 8.32 -5.04 -7.70
C ARG A 237 7.45 -6.19 -8.18
N LEU A 238 6.41 -6.54 -7.45
CA LEU A 238 5.42 -7.53 -7.89
C LEU A 238 4.70 -7.06 -9.14
N GLN A 239 4.29 -5.79 -9.19
CA GLN A 239 3.69 -5.18 -10.36
C GLN A 239 4.65 -5.22 -11.56
N LYS A 240 5.92 -4.87 -11.37
CA LYS A 240 6.97 -4.96 -12.40
C LYS A 240 7.17 -6.39 -12.90
N ARG A 241 7.27 -7.38 -12.00
CA ARG A 241 7.37 -8.80 -12.38
C ARG A 241 6.13 -9.30 -13.12
N ARG A 242 4.93 -8.88 -12.70
CA ARG A 242 3.67 -9.17 -13.42
C ARG A 242 3.67 -8.58 -14.84
N ILE A 243 4.35 -7.46 -15.06
CA ILE A 243 4.53 -6.85 -16.39
C ILE A 243 5.61 -7.59 -17.20
N GLU A 244 6.73 -7.96 -16.58
CA GLU A 244 7.84 -8.69 -17.22
C GLU A 244 7.45 -10.12 -17.65
N CYS A 245 6.68 -10.86 -16.84
CA CYS A 245 6.17 -12.18 -17.22
C CYS A 245 5.20 -12.12 -18.41
N ARG A 246 4.48 -11.00 -18.61
CA ARG A 246 3.61 -10.81 -19.79
C ARG A 246 4.40 -10.59 -21.08
N LEU A 247 5.63 -10.08 -21.02
CA LEU A 247 6.48 -9.92 -22.21
C LEU A 247 6.98 -11.28 -22.71
N ALA A 248 7.28 -12.22 -21.81
CA ALA A 248 7.69 -13.58 -22.18
C ALA A 248 6.55 -14.40 -22.80
N GLU A 249 5.30 -14.19 -22.39
CA GLU A 249 4.13 -14.87 -22.99
C GLU A 249 3.75 -14.32 -24.37
N ASN A 250 4.16 -13.10 -24.71
CA ASN A 250 3.80 -12.46 -25.98
C ASN A 250 4.85 -12.57 -27.08
N GLU A 251 6.11 -12.93 -26.79
CA GLU A 251 7.14 -12.96 -27.83
C GLU A 251 7.31 -14.29 -28.57
N HIS A 252 7.01 -15.47 -28.02
CA HIS A 252 7.01 -16.73 -28.80
C HIS A 252 6.20 -17.86 -28.15
N ALA A 253 5.11 -18.32 -28.78
CA ALA A 253 4.81 -19.75 -29.02
C ALA A 253 3.37 -20.00 -29.51
N LYS A 254 3.21 -20.18 -30.83
CA LYS A 254 2.31 -21.20 -31.36
C LYS A 254 2.95 -22.56 -31.05
N ILE A 255 2.59 -23.21 -29.95
CA ILE A 255 2.84 -24.64 -29.78
C ILE A 255 1.51 -25.27 -29.32
N PRO A 256 0.96 -26.24 -30.07
CA PRO A 256 -0.19 -27.00 -29.62
C PRO A 256 0.25 -27.86 -28.43
N TYR A 257 -0.52 -27.80 -27.34
CA TYR A 257 -0.31 -28.66 -26.17
C TYR A 257 -0.69 -30.10 -26.57
N GLN A 258 0.28 -30.86 -27.09
CA GLN A 258 0.16 -32.29 -27.32
C GLN A 258 0.76 -32.99 -26.10
N GLN A 259 -0.09 -33.63 -25.30
CA GLN A 259 0.33 -34.59 -24.29
C GLN A 259 1.01 -35.75 -25.01
N ASP A 260 2.32 -35.86 -24.93
CA ASP A 260 3.02 -37.13 -25.04
C ASP A 260 4.33 -37.06 -24.26
N GLY A 261 4.53 -38.06 -23.40
CA GLY A 261 5.51 -38.03 -22.33
C GLY A 261 6.96 -38.08 -22.81
N TYR A 262 7.86 -37.51 -22.01
CA TYR A 262 9.12 -38.13 -21.61
C TYR A 262 9.66 -37.42 -20.37
N GLN A 263 10.22 -38.24 -19.49
CA GLN A 263 10.88 -37.90 -18.23
C GLN A 263 12.07 -36.96 -18.47
N HIS A 264 12.23 -35.91 -17.66
CA HIS A 264 13.47 -35.47 -16.99
C HIS A 264 13.15 -34.26 -16.09
N GLY A 265 13.76 -34.24 -14.90
CA GLY A 265 13.20 -33.60 -13.71
C GLY A 265 13.34 -32.09 -13.63
N GLU A 266 12.22 -31.44 -13.31
CA GLU A 266 12.14 -30.17 -12.60
C GLU A 266 10.83 -30.16 -11.80
N ILE A 267 10.83 -29.45 -10.67
CA ILE A 267 9.90 -29.58 -9.54
C ILE A 267 8.44 -29.73 -9.96
N VAL A 268 7.91 -30.94 -9.81
CA VAL A 268 6.47 -31.23 -9.92
C VAL A 268 5.83 -30.76 -8.61
N GLU A 269 5.01 -29.72 -8.68
CA GLU A 269 4.02 -29.45 -7.62
C GLU A 269 3.07 -30.66 -7.57
N LEU A 270 3.33 -31.55 -6.61
CA LEU A 270 2.45 -32.68 -6.32
C LEU A 270 1.15 -32.13 -5.73
N ASP A 271 0.13 -32.00 -6.58
CA ASP A 271 -1.27 -31.89 -6.17
C ASP A 271 -1.57 -33.03 -5.17
N HIS A 272 -1.64 -32.67 -3.89
CA HIS A 272 -2.13 -33.56 -2.86
C HIS A 272 -3.65 -33.50 -2.89
N SER A 273 -4.25 -34.51 -3.51
CA SER A 273 -5.69 -34.69 -3.58
C SER A 273 -6.31 -34.93 -2.19
N ASP A 274 -7.59 -34.54 -2.13
CA ASP A 274 -8.64 -35.03 -1.23
C ASP A 274 -8.70 -34.46 0.20
N ASN A 275 -9.07 -33.18 0.26
CA ASN A 275 -9.91 -32.67 1.36
C ASN A 275 -11.01 -31.77 0.76
N PRO A 276 -12.32 -32.11 0.88
CA PRO A 276 -13.40 -31.41 0.17
C PRO A 276 -13.77 -30.03 0.76
N LEU A 277 -12.93 -29.43 1.62
CA LEU A 277 -13.24 -28.17 2.31
C LEU A 277 -12.35 -26.98 1.96
N VAL A 278 -11.29 -27.16 1.17
CA VAL A 278 -10.46 -26.03 0.70
C VAL A 278 -10.78 -25.81 -0.76
N LYS A 279 -11.88 -25.11 -1.04
CA LYS A 279 -12.09 -24.55 -2.37
C LYS A 279 -10.99 -23.52 -2.60
N ASN A 280 -10.11 -23.81 -3.56
CA ASN A 280 -9.35 -22.81 -4.29
C ASN A 280 -10.35 -21.79 -4.89
N THR A 281 -10.71 -20.74 -4.15
CA THR A 281 -11.63 -19.70 -4.61
C THR A 281 -10.84 -18.62 -5.33
N SER A 282 -10.64 -18.83 -6.62
CA SER A 282 -10.21 -17.81 -7.57
C SER A 282 -11.09 -16.56 -7.47
N HIS A 283 -10.56 -15.39 -7.84
CA HIS A 283 -11.33 -14.15 -7.94
C HIS A 283 -12.63 -14.38 -8.74
N LEU A 284 -13.70 -13.61 -8.43
CA LEU A 284 -14.95 -13.70 -9.19
C LEU A 284 -14.66 -13.34 -10.65
N LYS A 285 -14.46 -14.36 -11.49
CA LYS A 285 -14.17 -14.20 -12.90
C LYS A 285 -15.47 -14.36 -13.66
N LEU A 286 -16.07 -13.22 -13.98
CA LEU A 286 -17.26 -13.17 -14.82
C LEU A 286 -16.89 -13.55 -16.25
N ARG A 287 -17.70 -14.40 -16.87
CA ARG A 287 -17.52 -14.84 -18.24
C ARG A 287 -18.34 -13.98 -19.19
N GLN A 288 -17.85 -13.83 -20.42
CA GLN A 288 -18.62 -13.24 -21.51
C GLN A 288 -19.96 -13.99 -21.66
N GLY A 289 -21.04 -13.22 -21.79
CA GLY A 289 -22.41 -13.72 -21.92
C GLY A 289 -23.15 -13.93 -20.60
N GLU A 290 -22.46 -13.88 -19.44
CA GLU A 290 -23.13 -14.01 -18.14
C GLU A 290 -24.04 -12.81 -17.85
N ILE A 291 -25.22 -13.09 -17.30
CA ILE A 291 -26.20 -12.08 -16.91
C ILE A 291 -26.06 -11.84 -15.41
N LEU A 292 -25.77 -10.59 -15.06
CA LEU A 292 -25.72 -10.09 -13.70
C LEU A 292 -27.01 -9.38 -13.35
N LEU A 293 -27.63 -9.83 -12.28
CA LEU A 293 -28.73 -9.13 -11.64
C LEU A 293 -28.16 -8.25 -10.53
N LEU A 294 -28.37 -6.94 -10.62
CA LEU A 294 -27.93 -5.96 -9.66
C LEU A 294 -29.13 -5.41 -8.91
N GLU A 295 -29.04 -5.35 -7.59
CA GLU A 295 -30.00 -4.67 -6.73
C GLU A 295 -29.50 -3.25 -6.45
N ASP A 296 -30.07 -2.27 -7.14
CA ASP A 296 -29.81 -0.83 -6.97
C ASP A 296 -30.72 -0.28 -5.86
N GLN A 297 -30.14 0.41 -4.88
CA GLN A 297 -30.88 0.96 -3.74
C GLN A 297 -31.88 2.05 -4.15
N GLN A 298 -31.65 2.75 -5.25
CA GLN A 298 -32.50 3.84 -5.73
C GLN A 298 -33.43 3.41 -6.87
N GLN A 299 -33.00 2.47 -7.71
CA GLN A 299 -33.68 2.14 -8.97
C GLN A 299 -34.20 0.70 -9.05
N GLY A 300 -34.07 -0.10 -7.98
CA GLY A 300 -34.55 -1.47 -7.92
C GLY A 300 -33.63 -2.45 -8.66
N GLN A 301 -34.18 -3.55 -9.16
CA GLN A 301 -33.40 -4.59 -9.84
C GLN A 301 -33.10 -4.19 -11.29
N LYS A 302 -31.83 -4.28 -11.69
CA LYS A 302 -31.36 -4.06 -13.06
C LYS A 302 -30.55 -5.24 -13.54
N SER A 303 -30.61 -5.53 -14.83
CA SER A 303 -29.90 -6.66 -15.43
C SER A 303 -28.85 -6.20 -16.44
N PHE A 304 -27.65 -6.75 -16.34
CA PHE A 304 -26.53 -6.43 -17.22
C PHE A 304 -25.91 -7.71 -17.78
N GLN A 305 -25.64 -7.74 -19.08
CA GLN A 305 -24.91 -8.83 -19.71
C GLN A 305 -23.44 -8.45 -19.89
N ILE A 306 -22.54 -9.33 -19.46
CA ILE A 306 -21.09 -9.15 -19.62
C ILE A 306 -20.71 -9.39 -21.09
N GLN A 307 -19.98 -8.45 -21.69
CA GLN A 307 -19.45 -8.59 -23.05
C GLN A 307 -17.99 -8.99 -23.02
N GLU A 308 -17.11 -8.14 -22.49
CA GLU A 308 -15.67 -8.37 -22.52
C GLU A 308 -15.02 -7.89 -21.23
N SER A 309 -13.87 -8.45 -20.86
CA SER A 309 -13.01 -7.84 -19.84
C SER A 309 -12.13 -6.79 -20.52
N PHE A 310 -12.00 -5.60 -19.95
CA PHE A 310 -11.18 -4.56 -20.56
C PHE A 310 -9.68 -4.97 -20.64
N ILE A 311 -9.03 -4.58 -21.74
CA ILE A 311 -7.62 -4.85 -22.03
C ILE A 311 -6.75 -4.22 -20.92
N GLY A 312 -5.82 -5.01 -20.35
CA GLY A 312 -4.91 -4.59 -19.26
C GLY A 312 -4.89 -5.49 -18.03
N GLY A 313 -5.87 -6.40 -17.89
CA GLY A 313 -5.88 -7.41 -16.82
C GLY A 313 -6.37 -6.90 -15.46
N ASN A 314 -7.21 -5.86 -15.44
CA ASN A 314 -7.95 -5.49 -14.24
C ASN A 314 -9.09 -6.50 -14.03
N TYR A 315 -8.88 -7.50 -13.17
CA TYR A 315 -9.86 -8.57 -12.84
C TYR A 315 -11.17 -8.08 -12.20
N PHE A 316 -11.40 -6.77 -12.17
CA PHE A 316 -12.54 -6.09 -11.57
C PHE A 316 -13.23 -5.13 -12.57
N LEU A 317 -12.75 -4.99 -13.81
CA LEU A 317 -13.30 -4.07 -14.81
C LEU A 317 -13.80 -4.84 -16.04
N TYR A 318 -15.10 -4.70 -16.35
CA TYR A 318 -15.75 -5.40 -17.44
C TYR A 318 -16.57 -4.45 -18.31
N GLY A 319 -16.63 -4.70 -19.61
CA GLY A 319 -17.62 -4.12 -20.51
C GLY A 319 -18.94 -4.87 -20.34
N ALA A 320 -20.03 -4.13 -20.12
CA ALA A 320 -21.36 -4.70 -19.94
C ALA A 320 -22.42 -3.93 -20.74
N VAL A 321 -23.53 -4.58 -21.05
CA VAL A 321 -24.67 -3.97 -21.74
C VAL A 321 -25.91 -4.15 -20.85
N SER A 322 -26.73 -3.11 -20.70
CA SER A 322 -28.01 -3.22 -19.99
C SER A 322 -29.00 -4.03 -20.83
N LEU A 323 -29.68 -5.00 -20.20
CA LEU A 323 -30.74 -5.76 -20.88
C LEU A 323 -32.01 -4.93 -21.09
N ASP A 324 -32.26 -3.96 -20.21
CA ASP A 324 -33.45 -3.10 -20.29
C ASP A 324 -33.35 -2.14 -21.49
N TYR A 325 -32.13 -1.64 -21.76
CA TYR A 325 -31.83 -0.75 -22.88
C TYR A 325 -30.45 -1.08 -23.47
N PRO A 326 -30.35 -2.01 -24.44
CA PRO A 326 -29.07 -2.47 -24.99
C PRO A 326 -28.49 -1.51 -26.04
N THR A 327 -28.45 -0.21 -25.71
CA THR A 327 -28.10 0.84 -26.68
C THR A 327 -26.61 1.19 -26.70
N GLN A 328 -25.88 0.94 -25.61
CA GLN A 328 -24.46 1.31 -25.48
C GLN A 328 -23.70 0.41 -24.51
N LEU A 329 -22.38 0.31 -24.72
CA LEU A 329 -21.46 -0.40 -23.83
C LEU A 329 -21.21 0.44 -22.56
N LEU A 330 -21.21 -0.23 -21.41
CA LEU A 330 -21.05 0.35 -20.09
C LEU A 330 -19.77 -0.20 -19.42
N THR A 331 -19.20 0.58 -18.52
CA THR A 331 -18.07 0.17 -17.68
C THR A 331 -18.60 -0.40 -16.37
N LEU A 332 -18.28 -1.66 -16.09
CA LEU A 332 -18.68 -2.39 -14.89
C LEU A 332 -17.47 -2.60 -13.95
N TYR A 333 -17.55 -2.05 -12.75
CA TYR A 333 -16.60 -2.28 -11.66
C TYR A 333 -17.15 -3.32 -10.68
N VAL A 334 -16.35 -4.33 -10.36
CA VAL A 334 -16.72 -5.43 -9.46
C VAL A 334 -15.76 -5.47 -8.28
N GLY A 335 -16.24 -5.16 -7.07
CA GLY A 335 -15.42 -5.25 -5.87
C GLY A 335 -15.28 -6.69 -5.36
N ALA A 336 -14.54 -6.89 -4.27
CA ALA A 336 -14.46 -8.21 -3.64
C ALA A 336 -15.72 -8.54 -2.84
N HIS A 337 -16.01 -9.82 -2.64
CA HIS A 337 -17.13 -10.25 -1.81
C HIS A 337 -16.84 -9.98 -0.32
N PRO A 338 -17.80 -9.50 0.51
CA PRO A 338 -17.57 -9.21 1.93
C PRO A 338 -17.04 -10.38 2.76
N SER A 339 -17.36 -11.64 2.38
CA SER A 339 -16.84 -12.83 3.07
C SER A 339 -15.36 -13.12 2.77
N ARG A 340 -14.72 -12.35 1.88
CA ARG A 340 -13.31 -12.50 1.47
C ARG A 340 -12.40 -11.39 1.99
N LEU A 341 -12.94 -10.49 2.81
CA LEU A 341 -12.18 -9.37 3.39
C LEU A 341 -11.09 -9.85 4.38
N GLU A 342 -11.17 -11.10 4.83
CA GLU A 342 -10.09 -11.82 5.54
C GLU A 342 -9.75 -13.07 4.71
N PRO A 343 -8.50 -13.35 4.28
CA PRO A 343 -7.21 -12.79 4.71
C PRO A 343 -6.46 -11.98 3.63
N SER A 344 -7.10 -11.56 2.53
CA SER A 344 -6.39 -10.92 1.41
C SER A 344 -6.51 -9.39 1.42
N TRP A 345 -5.38 -8.69 1.60
CA TRP A 345 -5.30 -7.23 1.52
C TRP A 345 -5.73 -6.68 0.15
N GLU A 346 -5.55 -7.49 -0.91
CA GLU A 346 -5.97 -7.15 -2.28
C GLU A 346 -7.51 -7.08 -2.38
N ASP A 347 -8.24 -8.04 -1.78
CA ASP A 347 -9.71 -8.04 -1.79
C ASP A 347 -10.29 -6.89 -0.96
N MET A 348 -9.67 -6.55 0.17
CA MET A 348 -10.04 -5.36 0.95
C MET A 348 -9.86 -4.06 0.16
N SER A 349 -8.74 -3.92 -0.55
CA SER A 349 -8.49 -2.73 -1.38
C SER A 349 -9.53 -2.59 -2.51
N LEU A 350 -9.85 -3.69 -3.19
CA LEU A 350 -10.84 -3.70 -4.30
C LEU A 350 -12.25 -3.36 -3.80
N TRP A 351 -12.68 -3.99 -2.70
CA TRP A 351 -13.97 -3.70 -2.08
C TRP A 351 -14.09 -2.23 -1.68
N TYR A 352 -13.07 -1.70 -0.99
CA TYR A 352 -13.05 -0.30 -0.56
C TYR A 352 -13.05 0.66 -1.74
N GLN A 353 -12.28 0.37 -2.79
CA GLN A 353 -12.17 1.22 -3.97
C GLN A 353 -13.51 1.37 -4.70
N VAL A 354 -14.24 0.27 -4.95
CA VAL A 354 -15.54 0.32 -5.64
C VAL A 354 -16.59 1.03 -4.80
N GLN A 355 -16.64 0.75 -3.49
CA GLN A 355 -17.57 1.43 -2.58
C GLN A 355 -17.29 2.93 -2.46
N ARG A 356 -16.02 3.31 -2.32
CA ARG A 356 -15.62 4.72 -2.21
C ARG A 356 -15.86 5.46 -3.52
N GLN A 357 -15.57 4.84 -4.67
CA GLN A 357 -15.88 5.42 -5.97
C GLN A 357 -17.38 5.65 -6.14
N THR A 358 -18.20 4.68 -5.72
CA THR A 358 -19.66 4.82 -5.72
C THR A 358 -20.10 6.01 -4.86
N LYS A 359 -19.56 6.14 -3.64
CA LYS A 359 -19.86 7.26 -2.74
C LYS A 359 -19.50 8.61 -3.38
N VAL A 360 -18.28 8.75 -3.91
CA VAL A 360 -17.78 10.00 -4.50
C VAL A 360 -18.63 10.43 -5.69
N LEU A 361 -18.90 9.52 -6.64
CA LEU A 361 -19.70 9.84 -7.82
C LEU A 361 -21.15 10.19 -7.45
N ASN A 362 -21.72 9.54 -6.44
CA ASN A 362 -23.05 9.89 -5.93
C ASN A 362 -23.06 11.27 -5.26
N ILE A 363 -22.01 11.66 -4.53
CA ILE A 363 -21.88 13.02 -3.98
C ILE A 363 -21.89 14.05 -5.11
N LEU A 364 -21.09 13.85 -6.17
CA LEU A 364 -21.07 14.73 -7.34
C LEU A 364 -22.45 14.85 -7.98
N LYS A 365 -23.14 13.70 -8.17
CA LYS A 365 -24.49 13.65 -8.72
C LYS A 365 -25.51 14.39 -7.84
N HIS A 366 -25.48 14.18 -6.53
CA HIS A 366 -26.41 14.80 -5.58
C HIS A 366 -26.20 16.31 -5.43
N GLN A 367 -24.96 16.79 -5.59
CA GLN A 367 -24.64 18.22 -5.59
C GLN A 367 -24.87 18.88 -6.96
N GLY A 368 -25.46 18.18 -7.93
CA GLY A 368 -25.79 18.72 -9.25
C GLY A 368 -24.58 18.94 -10.16
N VAL A 369 -23.42 18.35 -9.84
CA VAL A 369 -22.24 18.40 -10.69
C VAL A 369 -22.44 17.48 -11.89
N SER A 370 -22.88 18.04 -13.01
CA SER A 370 -22.95 17.34 -14.29
C SER A 370 -21.90 17.88 -15.25
N SER A 371 -21.03 17.01 -15.75
CA SER A 371 -20.04 17.35 -16.78
C SER A 371 -19.88 16.18 -17.73
N LYS A 372 -19.83 16.45 -19.04
CA LYS A 372 -19.48 15.44 -20.05
C LYS A 372 -18.05 14.89 -19.92
N TYR A 373 -17.26 15.48 -19.02
CA TYR A 373 -15.89 15.08 -18.70
C TYR A 373 -15.79 14.33 -17.35
N LEU A 374 -16.93 13.97 -16.74
CA LEU A 374 -17.00 13.13 -15.56
C LEU A 374 -17.77 11.85 -15.88
N PRO A 375 -17.43 10.72 -15.24
CA PRO A 375 -18.20 9.49 -15.39
C PRO A 375 -19.61 9.64 -14.82
N GLU A 376 -20.61 9.18 -15.57
CA GLU A 376 -22.00 9.11 -15.15
C GLU A 376 -22.29 7.75 -14.49
N VAL A 377 -22.96 7.77 -13.34
CA VAL A 377 -23.41 6.54 -12.65
C VAL A 377 -24.76 6.08 -13.21
N ILE A 378 -24.74 4.94 -13.88
CA ILE A 378 -25.92 4.29 -14.48
C ILE A 378 -26.63 3.41 -13.45
N ALA A 379 -25.87 2.68 -12.63
CA ALA A 379 -26.37 1.86 -11.56
C ALA A 379 -25.27 1.59 -10.51
N SER A 380 -25.66 1.41 -9.26
CA SER A 380 -24.74 1.00 -8.20
C SER A 380 -25.46 0.14 -7.17
N GLY A 381 -24.84 -0.94 -6.72
CA GLY A 381 -25.56 -1.91 -5.91
C GLY A 381 -24.77 -3.15 -5.57
N ARG A 382 -25.50 -4.23 -5.29
CA ARG A 382 -24.92 -5.54 -4.98
C ARG A 382 -25.43 -6.59 -5.95
N ILE A 383 -24.58 -7.58 -6.25
CA ILE A 383 -24.97 -8.73 -7.08
C ILE A 383 -26.02 -9.57 -6.35
N LEU A 384 -27.05 -9.97 -7.09
CA LEU A 384 -27.97 -11.04 -6.77
C LEU A 384 -27.60 -12.27 -7.60
N HIS A 385 -27.56 -13.43 -6.95
CA HIS A 385 -27.28 -14.68 -7.64
C HIS A 385 -28.56 -15.19 -8.35
N PRO A 386 -28.43 -15.96 -9.46
CA PRO A 386 -29.57 -16.61 -10.07
C PRO A 386 -30.22 -17.63 -9.10
N GLY A 387 -31.55 -17.66 -9.05
CA GLY A 387 -32.34 -18.57 -8.19
C GLY A 387 -32.87 -17.92 -6.90
N PRO A 388 -33.63 -18.67 -6.07
CA PRO A 388 -34.23 -18.14 -4.85
C PRO A 388 -33.16 -17.78 -3.82
N CYS A 389 -33.07 -16.49 -3.49
CA CYS A 389 -32.14 -15.96 -2.51
C CYS A 389 -32.69 -16.13 -1.10
N LYS A 390 -31.89 -16.68 -0.17
CA LYS A 390 -32.28 -16.86 1.24
C LYS A 390 -32.26 -15.58 2.09
N LYS A 391 -32.03 -14.41 1.48
CA LYS A 391 -32.01 -13.12 2.20
C LYS A 391 -33.40 -12.83 2.77
N GLN A 392 -33.47 -12.68 4.10
CA GLN A 392 -34.70 -12.27 4.79
C GLN A 392 -34.94 -10.74 4.75
N SER A 393 -33.92 -9.95 4.39
CA SER A 393 -33.99 -8.49 4.24
C SER A 393 -32.98 -8.00 3.18
N PRO A 394 -33.10 -6.77 2.64
CA PRO A 394 -32.14 -6.19 1.68
C PRO A 394 -30.71 -6.08 2.25
N SER A 395 -30.58 -5.92 3.57
CA SER A 395 -29.32 -5.94 4.31
C SER A 395 -28.89 -7.35 4.78
N GLY A 396 -29.73 -8.36 4.55
CA GLY A 396 -29.51 -9.74 4.94
C GLY A 396 -28.35 -10.39 4.20
N ARG A 397 -27.78 -11.43 4.80
CA ARG A 397 -26.68 -12.20 4.22
C ARG A 397 -27.24 -13.43 3.51
N CYS A 398 -26.67 -13.74 2.35
CA CYS A 398 -26.84 -15.01 1.66
C CYS A 398 -25.46 -15.64 1.53
N ASP A 399 -25.36 -16.95 1.72
CA ASP A 399 -24.08 -17.66 1.68
C ASP A 399 -23.58 -17.93 0.23
N HIS A 400 -24.30 -17.44 -0.79
CA HIS A 400 -23.88 -17.61 -2.18
C HIS A 400 -22.65 -16.72 -2.48
N PRO A 401 -21.58 -17.24 -3.09
CA PRO A 401 -20.29 -16.55 -3.25
C PRO A 401 -20.33 -15.24 -4.06
N TRP A 402 -21.38 -15.05 -4.85
CA TRP A 402 -21.60 -13.83 -5.63
C TRP A 402 -22.50 -12.83 -4.89
N CYS A 403 -23.35 -13.30 -3.98
CA CYS A 403 -24.46 -12.52 -3.49
C CYS A 403 -24.04 -11.54 -2.41
N GLY A 404 -24.09 -10.25 -2.74
CA GLY A 404 -23.60 -9.20 -1.83
C GLY A 404 -22.26 -8.58 -2.25
N THR A 405 -21.64 -9.07 -3.34
CA THR A 405 -20.48 -8.41 -3.96
C THR A 405 -20.90 -7.03 -4.48
N PRO A 406 -20.17 -5.95 -4.14
CA PRO A 406 -20.50 -4.61 -4.60
C PRO A 406 -20.15 -4.43 -6.08
N ILE A 407 -21.02 -3.73 -6.79
CA ILE A 407 -20.85 -3.38 -8.20
C ILE A 407 -21.18 -1.90 -8.42
N LEU A 408 -20.43 -1.29 -9.33
CA LEU A 408 -20.69 0.03 -9.87
C LEU A 408 -20.70 -0.02 -11.40
N VAL A 409 -21.72 0.57 -12.04
CA VAL A 409 -21.86 0.67 -13.49
C VAL A 409 -21.80 2.14 -13.91
N THR A 410 -20.86 2.49 -14.79
CA THR A 410 -20.66 3.85 -15.26
C THR A 410 -20.59 3.97 -16.78
N LEU A 411 -20.80 5.19 -17.27
CA LEU A 411 -20.55 5.62 -18.65
C LEU A 411 -19.58 6.81 -18.60
N PRO A 412 -18.69 7.03 -19.58
CA PRO A 412 -18.45 6.23 -20.80
C PRO A 412 -17.40 5.12 -20.66
N VAL A 413 -17.23 4.39 -21.76
CA VAL A 413 -16.20 3.37 -21.98
C VAL A 413 -15.09 3.94 -22.85
N GLY A 414 -13.82 3.70 -22.51
CA GLY A 414 -12.67 4.19 -23.27
C GLY A 414 -11.37 3.48 -22.93
N GLU A 415 -10.29 3.86 -23.62
CA GLU A 415 -8.95 3.28 -23.45
C GLU A 415 -8.07 4.15 -22.52
N PRO A 416 -7.33 3.57 -21.55
CA PRO A 416 -6.39 4.31 -20.72
C PRO A 416 -5.26 4.96 -21.52
N LEU A 417 -4.76 6.13 -21.07
CA LEU A 417 -3.68 6.84 -21.77
C LEU A 417 -2.35 6.08 -21.78
N SER A 418 -2.07 5.30 -20.73
CA SER A 418 -0.90 4.41 -20.66
C SER A 418 -0.80 3.49 -21.89
N TYR A 419 -1.93 2.87 -22.23
CA TYR A 419 -2.04 1.95 -23.35
C TYR A 419 -1.94 2.67 -24.70
N ILE A 420 -2.59 3.83 -24.82
CA ILE A 420 -2.54 4.64 -26.05
C ILE A 420 -1.12 5.10 -26.33
N VAL A 421 -0.41 5.61 -25.33
CA VAL A 421 0.98 6.07 -25.50
C VAL A 421 1.91 4.91 -25.85
N ALA A 422 1.70 3.73 -25.27
CA ALA A 422 2.48 2.54 -25.58
C ALA A 422 2.24 2.01 -27.01
N ARG A 423 1.00 2.12 -27.51
CA ARG A 423 0.59 1.64 -28.85
C ARG A 423 0.87 2.66 -29.95
N ASP A 424 0.44 3.89 -29.75
CA ASP A 424 0.37 4.94 -30.77
C ASP A 424 1.52 5.96 -30.67
N GLY A 425 2.28 5.92 -29.56
CA GLY A 425 3.38 6.86 -29.28
C GLY A 425 2.91 8.15 -28.58
N PRO A 426 3.79 9.17 -28.49
CA PRO A 426 3.49 10.41 -27.79
C PRO A 426 2.40 11.22 -28.49
N PHE A 427 1.65 11.99 -27.69
CA PHE A 427 0.52 12.79 -28.14
C PHE A 427 0.95 13.95 -29.03
N SER A 428 0.12 14.24 -30.03
CA SER A 428 0.20 15.49 -30.79
C SER A 428 -0.08 16.71 -29.90
N SER A 429 0.34 17.90 -30.36
CA SER A 429 0.03 19.16 -29.66
C SER A 429 -1.48 19.35 -29.43
N ASP A 430 -2.30 19.04 -30.45
CA ASP A 430 -3.75 19.15 -30.38
C ASP A 430 -4.39 18.13 -29.41
N ASP A 431 -3.84 16.92 -29.32
CA ASP A 431 -4.30 15.91 -28.36
C ASP A 431 -3.89 16.27 -26.93
N ALA A 432 -2.68 16.78 -26.73
CA ALA A 432 -2.20 17.23 -25.42
C ALA A 432 -3.00 18.42 -24.90
N LEU A 433 -3.31 19.40 -25.77
CA LEU A 433 -4.17 20.55 -25.42
C LEU A 433 -5.60 20.12 -25.08
N ARG A 434 -6.18 19.19 -25.85
CA ARG A 434 -7.50 18.61 -25.55
C ARG A 434 -7.50 17.86 -24.23
N CYS A 435 -6.49 17.03 -23.98
CA CYS A 435 -6.33 16.27 -22.74
C CYS A 435 -6.25 17.21 -21.53
N CYS A 436 -5.40 18.23 -21.60
CA CYS A 436 -5.28 19.25 -20.56
C CYS A 436 -6.61 19.95 -20.28
N ARG A 437 -7.27 20.44 -21.34
CA ARG A 437 -8.58 21.12 -21.25
C ARG A 437 -9.63 20.23 -20.58
N ASP A 438 -9.81 19.03 -21.11
CA ASP A 438 -10.88 18.12 -20.68
C ASP A 438 -10.69 17.70 -19.22
N CYS A 439 -9.44 17.39 -18.82
CA CYS A 439 -9.11 17.11 -17.43
C CYS A 439 -9.32 18.32 -16.51
N LEU A 440 -8.94 19.53 -16.92
CA LEU A 440 -9.17 20.74 -16.10
C LEU A 440 -10.66 21.05 -15.94
N VAL A 441 -11.48 20.81 -16.97
CA VAL A 441 -12.95 20.97 -16.84
C VAL A 441 -13.52 19.95 -15.84
N ALA A 442 -13.05 18.71 -15.87
CA ALA A 442 -13.45 17.68 -14.90
C ALA A 442 -13.02 18.04 -13.47
N LEU A 443 -11.76 18.43 -13.28
CA LEU A 443 -11.21 18.84 -11.97
C LEU A 443 -11.92 20.06 -11.40
N ARG A 444 -12.20 21.07 -12.23
CA ARG A 444 -13.01 22.23 -11.83
C ARG A 444 -14.39 21.80 -11.32
N SER A 445 -15.05 20.91 -12.05
CA SER A 445 -16.39 20.42 -11.72
C SER A 445 -16.38 19.62 -10.41
N ALA A 446 -15.34 18.82 -10.17
CA ALA A 446 -15.16 18.13 -8.89
C ALA A 446 -14.85 19.10 -7.74
N ALA A 447 -14.04 20.14 -8.00
CA ALA A 447 -13.66 21.15 -7.01
C ALA A 447 -14.87 21.97 -6.51
N THR A 448 -15.90 22.20 -7.33
CA THR A 448 -17.15 22.85 -6.86
C THR A 448 -17.90 22.02 -5.81
N ALA A 449 -17.62 20.73 -5.73
CA ALA A 449 -18.14 19.81 -4.72
C ALA A 449 -17.13 19.50 -3.60
N SER A 450 -16.04 20.27 -3.52
CA SER A 450 -14.92 20.04 -2.59
C SER A 450 -14.28 18.65 -2.73
N VAL A 451 -14.30 18.09 -3.94
CA VAL A 451 -13.69 16.79 -4.25
C VAL A 451 -12.37 17.02 -4.99
N GLN A 452 -11.28 16.45 -4.46
CA GLN A 452 -10.01 16.37 -5.17
C GLN A 452 -9.76 14.93 -5.65
N HIS A 453 -9.25 14.75 -6.86
CA HIS A 453 -9.09 13.42 -7.46
C HIS A 453 -7.99 12.60 -6.75
N GLY A 454 -6.82 13.20 -6.49
CA GLY A 454 -5.76 12.59 -5.68
C GLY A 454 -5.04 11.38 -6.27
N ASP A 455 -5.28 11.05 -7.55
CA ASP A 455 -4.64 9.93 -8.25
C ASP A 455 -4.64 10.15 -9.77
N ILE A 456 -4.29 11.36 -10.21
CA ILE A 456 -4.17 11.69 -11.63
C ILE A 456 -2.96 10.95 -12.20
N SER A 457 -3.21 10.00 -13.10
CA SER A 457 -2.19 9.17 -13.75
C SER A 457 -2.67 8.65 -15.11
N PRO A 458 -1.78 8.15 -15.98
CA PRO A 458 -2.16 7.65 -17.30
C PRO A 458 -3.15 6.48 -17.27
N GLU A 459 -3.20 5.74 -16.16
CA GLU A 459 -4.14 4.62 -15.95
C GLU A 459 -5.55 5.10 -15.59
N ASN A 460 -5.67 6.30 -15.03
CA ASN A 460 -6.91 6.85 -14.50
C ASN A 460 -7.51 7.93 -15.40
N ILE A 461 -7.07 8.02 -16.65
CA ILE A 461 -7.70 8.88 -17.67
C ILE A 461 -7.96 8.02 -18.89
N ILE A 462 -9.20 8.03 -19.35
CA ILE A 462 -9.61 7.30 -20.55
C ILE A 462 -9.83 8.25 -21.72
N ARG A 463 -9.45 7.79 -22.92
CA ARG A 463 -9.81 8.42 -24.19
C ARG A 463 -11.11 7.80 -24.69
N VAL A 464 -12.07 8.65 -25.02
CA VAL A 464 -13.41 8.25 -25.47
C VAL A 464 -13.71 8.91 -26.81
N PHE A 465 -14.23 8.13 -27.75
CA PHE A 465 -14.72 8.64 -29.02
C PHE A 465 -16.21 8.96 -28.90
N ASN A 466 -16.56 10.25 -28.93
CA ASN A 466 -17.96 10.64 -28.95
C ASN A 466 -18.53 10.45 -30.37
N MET A 467 -19.43 9.48 -30.50
CA MET A 467 -20.13 9.14 -31.75
C MET A 467 -21.38 10.00 -31.99
N GLN A 468 -21.83 10.82 -31.02
CA GLN A 468 -23.10 11.56 -31.08
C GLN A 468 -22.99 12.97 -31.72
N GLY A 469 -22.22 13.12 -32.81
CA GLY A 469 -22.18 14.38 -33.54
C GLY A 469 -21.48 14.29 -34.90
N THR A 470 -21.73 15.26 -35.79
CA THR A 470 -21.19 15.35 -37.16
C THR A 470 -19.67 15.54 -37.26
N ARG A 471 -18.97 15.61 -36.12
CA ARG A 471 -17.51 15.56 -36.02
C ARG A 471 -17.13 14.55 -34.93
N HIS A 472 -16.37 13.51 -35.27
CA HIS A 472 -15.78 12.59 -34.30
C HIS A 472 -14.96 13.39 -33.27
N LYS A 473 -15.50 13.59 -32.07
CA LYS A 473 -14.83 14.34 -31.01
C LYS A 473 -14.23 13.36 -30.00
N VAL A 474 -12.91 13.40 -29.89
CA VAL A 474 -12.16 12.72 -28.84
C VAL A 474 -12.33 13.50 -27.53
N LEU A 475 -12.67 12.79 -26.46
CA LEU A 475 -12.76 13.31 -25.09
C LEU A 475 -11.78 12.57 -24.19
N TYR A 476 -11.22 13.28 -23.22
CA TYR A 476 -10.38 12.70 -22.17
C TYR A 476 -11.09 12.83 -20.82
N ILE A 477 -11.29 11.71 -20.13
CA ILE A 477 -12.16 11.65 -18.94
C ILE A 477 -11.40 11.02 -17.77
N PRO A 478 -11.23 11.73 -16.64
CA PRO A 478 -10.70 11.16 -15.41
C PRO A 478 -11.66 10.13 -14.81
N VAL A 479 -11.14 8.95 -14.50
CA VAL A 479 -11.85 7.80 -13.92
C VAL A 479 -11.17 7.38 -12.61
N SER A 480 -11.65 6.31 -11.96
CA SER A 480 -11.05 5.78 -10.71
C SER A 480 -11.11 6.73 -9.51
N TRP A 481 -12.25 7.40 -9.32
CA TRP A 481 -12.53 8.32 -8.19
C TRP A 481 -12.55 7.66 -6.80
N GLY A 482 -12.27 6.35 -6.68
CA GLY A 482 -12.24 5.64 -5.39
C GLY A 482 -11.13 6.09 -4.45
N ARG A 483 -10.14 6.86 -4.93
CA ARG A 483 -9.06 7.44 -4.13
C ARG A 483 -9.21 8.94 -3.89
N ALA A 484 -10.31 9.55 -4.33
CA ALA A 484 -10.57 10.97 -4.15
C ALA A 484 -10.56 11.39 -2.67
N VAL A 485 -10.13 12.62 -2.40
CA VAL A 485 -10.08 13.23 -1.08
C VAL A 485 -11.33 14.11 -0.94
N LEU A 486 -12.17 13.78 0.04
CA LEU A 486 -13.40 14.52 0.39
C LEU A 486 -13.24 15.29 1.70
N GLU A 487 -12.46 14.74 2.62
CA GLU A 487 -12.29 15.23 4.00
C GLU A 487 -10.81 15.15 4.41
N ASP A 488 -10.39 15.90 5.44
CA ASP A 488 -8.99 15.95 5.91
C ASP A 488 -8.40 14.61 6.38
N ARG A 489 -9.27 13.62 6.65
CA ARG A 489 -8.90 12.26 7.05
C ARG A 489 -8.55 11.36 5.87
N ASP A 490 -8.99 11.74 4.68
CA ASP A 490 -8.69 11.00 3.46
C ASP A 490 -7.24 11.24 3.04
N SER A 491 -6.59 10.20 2.51
CA SER A 491 -5.24 10.30 1.96
C SER A 491 -5.24 9.94 0.47
N PRO A 492 -4.49 10.69 -0.37
CA PRO A 492 -4.38 10.41 -1.79
C PRO A 492 -3.59 9.14 -2.08
N ALA A 493 -3.65 8.68 -3.33
CA ALA A 493 -2.75 7.63 -3.80
C ALA A 493 -1.32 8.17 -3.90
N ILE A 494 -0.34 7.41 -3.41
CA ILE A 494 1.07 7.74 -3.58
C ILE A 494 1.58 7.04 -4.84
N ASN A 495 1.71 7.81 -5.91
CA ASN A 495 2.34 7.43 -7.15
C ASN A 495 3.66 8.23 -7.31
N LEU A 496 4.80 7.54 -7.23
CA LEU A 496 6.12 8.19 -7.27
C LEU A 496 6.35 9.01 -8.56
N GLN A 497 5.71 8.63 -9.67
CA GLN A 497 5.82 9.33 -10.93
C GLN A 497 4.88 10.51 -11.00
N PHE A 498 3.60 10.34 -10.67
CA PHE A 498 2.57 11.35 -10.99
C PHE A 498 2.03 12.13 -9.79
N SER A 499 2.22 11.70 -8.54
CA SER A 499 1.71 12.46 -7.38
C SER A 499 2.39 13.82 -7.23
N SER A 500 1.68 14.80 -6.68
CA SER A 500 2.23 16.12 -6.36
C SER A 500 3.34 16.04 -5.32
N SER A 501 4.22 17.05 -5.29
CA SER A 501 5.29 17.18 -4.30
C SER A 501 4.72 17.17 -2.87
N HIS A 502 3.60 17.87 -2.66
CA HIS A 502 2.92 17.91 -1.36
C HIS A 502 2.34 16.54 -0.94
N ALA A 503 1.75 15.79 -1.88
CA ALA A 503 1.26 14.44 -1.63
C ALA A 503 2.39 13.48 -1.24
N LEU A 504 3.55 13.60 -1.90
CA LEU A 504 4.73 12.79 -1.59
C LEU A 504 5.35 13.12 -0.23
N GLN A 505 5.41 14.41 0.15
CA GLN A 505 6.02 14.84 1.41
C GLN A 505 5.12 14.60 2.63
N HIS A 506 3.82 14.87 2.49
CA HIS A 506 2.90 14.95 3.63
C HIS A 506 1.79 13.90 3.61
N GLY A 507 1.63 13.15 2.52
CA GLY A 507 0.51 12.22 2.36
C GLY A 507 -0.84 12.92 2.32
N LYS A 508 -0.87 14.20 1.89
CA LYS A 508 -2.07 15.04 1.79
C LYS A 508 -2.06 15.83 0.49
N LEU A 509 -3.22 16.26 0.03
CA LEU A 509 -3.34 17.14 -1.13
C LEU A 509 -3.41 18.59 -0.68
N CYS A 510 -2.72 19.47 -1.40
CA CYS A 510 -2.99 20.90 -1.39
C CYS A 510 -3.94 21.24 -2.56
N PRO A 511 -4.55 22.46 -2.59
CA PRO A 511 -5.46 22.87 -3.65
C PRO A 511 -4.89 22.74 -5.08
N ALA A 512 -3.57 22.89 -5.25
CA ALA A 512 -2.89 22.76 -6.54
C ALA A 512 -2.42 21.34 -6.89
N SER A 513 -2.58 20.36 -6.00
CA SER A 513 -1.99 19.02 -6.17
C SER A 513 -2.48 18.28 -7.42
N ASP A 514 -3.78 18.31 -7.72
CA ASP A 514 -4.30 17.66 -8.93
C ASP A 514 -3.80 18.32 -10.22
N ALA A 515 -3.57 19.64 -10.20
CA ALA A 515 -3.01 20.38 -11.34
C ALA A 515 -1.51 20.07 -11.52
N GLU A 516 -0.74 19.96 -10.43
CA GLU A 516 0.66 19.51 -10.47
C GLU A 516 0.78 18.10 -11.06
N SER A 517 -0.06 17.17 -10.61
CA SER A 517 -0.13 15.81 -11.16
C SER A 517 -0.53 15.78 -12.64
N LEU A 518 -1.43 16.68 -13.06
CA LEU A 518 -1.78 16.84 -14.48
C LEU A 518 -0.60 17.32 -15.32
N VAL A 519 0.28 18.18 -14.80
CA VAL A 519 1.50 18.60 -15.52
C VAL A 519 2.44 17.41 -15.74
N TYR A 520 2.62 16.54 -14.74
CA TYR A 520 3.43 15.33 -14.90
C TYR A 520 2.84 14.34 -15.90
N LEU A 521 1.51 14.18 -15.90
CA LEU A 521 0.80 13.43 -16.91
C LEU A 521 1.07 13.98 -18.31
N LEU A 522 0.91 15.29 -18.50
CA LEU A 522 1.11 15.96 -19.79
C LEU A 522 2.56 15.80 -20.29
N PHE A 523 3.52 15.92 -19.38
CA PHE A 523 4.93 15.66 -19.68
C PHE A 523 5.13 14.22 -20.16
N PHE A 524 4.54 13.23 -19.49
CA PHE A 524 4.63 11.83 -19.90
C PHE A 524 3.97 11.55 -21.25
N VAL A 525 2.71 11.95 -21.45
CA VAL A 525 1.98 11.62 -22.69
C VAL A 525 2.55 12.31 -23.92
N THR A 526 3.30 13.41 -23.75
CA THR A 526 4.02 14.08 -24.84
C THR A 526 5.44 13.56 -25.05
N GLY A 527 5.80 12.42 -24.44
CA GLY A 527 7.09 11.75 -24.64
C GLY A 527 8.22 12.22 -23.73
N GLY A 528 7.90 12.99 -22.68
CA GLY A 528 8.86 13.39 -21.66
C GLY A 528 9.46 12.18 -20.92
N ARG A 529 10.78 12.16 -20.79
CA ARG A 529 11.48 11.06 -20.12
C ARG A 529 11.42 11.22 -18.60
N MET A 530 10.56 10.43 -17.96
CA MET A 530 10.57 10.27 -16.51
C MET A 530 11.49 9.10 -16.15
N HIS A 531 12.52 9.36 -15.36
CA HIS A 531 13.35 8.26 -14.85
C HIS A 531 12.54 7.43 -13.84
N PRO A 532 12.74 6.09 -13.80
CA PRO A 532 12.15 5.26 -12.76
C PRO A 532 12.53 5.81 -11.39
N GLN A 533 11.51 6.11 -10.58
CA GLN A 533 11.71 6.60 -9.22
C GLN A 533 11.57 5.43 -8.26
N ASP A 534 12.65 5.14 -7.54
CA ASP A 534 12.73 3.98 -6.64
C ASP A 534 12.34 4.32 -5.19
N SER A 535 12.14 5.61 -4.89
CA SER A 535 11.83 6.11 -3.54
C SER A 535 11.07 7.44 -3.60
N ILE A 536 10.45 7.84 -2.48
CA ILE A 536 9.80 9.15 -2.34
C ILE A 536 10.86 10.25 -2.43
N GLU A 537 12.03 10.04 -1.84
CA GLU A 537 13.14 11.00 -1.85
C GLU A 537 13.67 11.24 -3.26
N SER A 538 13.87 10.18 -4.06
CA SER A 538 14.30 10.32 -5.45
C SER A 538 13.23 11.03 -6.29
N ALA A 539 11.95 10.71 -6.05
CA ALA A 539 10.82 11.33 -6.71
C ALA A 539 10.74 12.84 -6.40
N LEU A 540 10.99 13.24 -5.15
CA LEU A 540 11.04 14.65 -4.74
C LEU A 540 12.26 15.38 -5.32
N GLN A 541 13.44 14.77 -5.27
CA GLN A 541 14.66 15.33 -5.86
C GLN A 541 14.51 15.54 -7.37
N TRP A 542 13.85 14.62 -8.07
CA TRP A 542 13.57 14.79 -9.50
C TRP A 542 12.64 15.97 -9.75
N ARG A 543 11.57 16.14 -8.98
CA ARG A 543 10.65 17.28 -9.11
C ARG A 543 11.37 18.59 -8.83
N GLU A 544 12.09 18.68 -7.71
CA GLU A 544 12.88 19.86 -7.33
C GLU A 544 13.86 20.24 -8.44
N LYS A 545 14.62 19.26 -8.95
CA LYS A 545 15.55 19.48 -10.06
C LYS A 545 14.82 19.91 -11.34
N SER A 546 13.76 19.22 -11.72
CA SER A 546 13.04 19.45 -12.98
C SER A 546 12.31 20.79 -13.03
N TRP A 547 11.75 21.25 -11.91
CA TRP A 547 11.18 22.58 -11.78
C TRP A 547 12.28 23.66 -11.79
N ALA A 548 13.36 23.46 -11.03
CA ALA A 548 14.48 24.41 -10.96
C ALA A 548 15.21 24.58 -12.29
N THR A 549 15.43 23.49 -13.05
CA THR A 549 16.04 23.55 -14.38
C THR A 549 15.05 23.88 -15.50
N ARG A 550 13.75 24.04 -15.16
CA ARG A 550 12.65 24.27 -16.09
C ARG A 550 12.52 23.20 -17.19
N SER A 551 12.97 21.97 -16.94
CA SER A 551 13.00 20.92 -17.95
C SER A 551 11.59 20.52 -18.41
N ILE A 552 10.61 20.54 -17.50
CA ILE A 552 9.22 20.21 -17.81
C ILE A 552 8.60 21.31 -18.67
N GLN A 553 8.79 22.57 -18.28
CA GLN A 553 8.23 23.73 -18.97
C GLN A 553 8.85 23.92 -20.36
N GLN A 554 10.13 23.60 -20.53
CA GLN A 554 10.79 23.59 -21.83
C GLN A 554 10.18 22.53 -22.76
N HIS A 555 10.10 21.27 -22.32
CA HIS A 555 9.50 20.18 -23.11
C HIS A 555 8.05 20.47 -23.49
N LEU A 556 7.23 20.91 -22.54
CA LEU A 556 5.84 21.27 -22.80
C LEU A 556 5.72 22.50 -23.71
N GLY A 557 6.71 23.40 -23.69
CA GLY A 557 6.78 24.57 -24.56
C GLY A 557 7.11 24.25 -26.01
N GLU A 558 7.93 23.22 -26.25
CA GLU A 558 8.17 22.69 -27.60
C GLU A 558 6.88 22.09 -28.20
N VAL A 559 6.03 21.51 -27.37
CA VAL A 559 4.72 20.97 -27.78
C VAL A 559 3.70 22.09 -27.99
N SER A 560 3.55 23.01 -27.02
CA SER A 560 2.62 24.14 -27.10
C SER A 560 3.00 25.27 -26.14
N PRO A 561 3.06 26.53 -26.62
CA PRO A 561 3.27 27.69 -25.74
C PRO A 561 2.24 27.79 -24.61
N LEU A 562 1.01 27.31 -24.86
CA LEU A 562 -0.07 27.35 -23.87
C LEU A 562 0.12 26.32 -22.75
N LEU A 563 0.66 25.13 -23.06
CA LEU A 563 1.01 24.12 -22.06
C LEU A 563 2.19 24.55 -21.20
N LYS A 564 3.18 25.25 -21.79
CA LYS A 564 4.24 25.91 -21.04
C LYS A 564 3.70 26.98 -20.09
N ALA A 565 2.83 27.86 -20.58
CA ALA A 565 2.26 28.90 -19.73
C ALA A 565 1.45 28.31 -18.57
N PHE A 566 0.75 27.19 -18.81
CA PHE A 566 0.03 26.46 -17.76
C PHE A 566 0.99 25.85 -16.73
N SER A 567 2.07 25.20 -17.18
CA SER A 567 3.06 24.63 -16.25
C SER A 567 3.82 25.69 -15.46
N ASP A 568 4.16 26.83 -16.07
CA ASP A 568 4.73 27.99 -15.36
C ASP A 568 3.78 28.53 -14.27
N TYR A 569 2.47 28.55 -14.54
CA TYR A 569 1.47 28.95 -13.56
C TYR A 569 1.35 27.94 -12.42
N VAL A 570 1.29 26.64 -12.71
CA VAL A 570 1.22 25.60 -11.68
C VAL A 570 2.47 25.61 -10.81
N ASP A 571 3.65 25.79 -11.39
CA ASP A 571 4.93 25.93 -10.66
C ASP A 571 4.86 27.07 -9.63
N SER A 572 4.25 28.20 -9.98
CA SER A 572 4.06 29.33 -9.03
C SER A 572 3.11 29.02 -7.86
N LEU A 573 2.28 27.99 -7.99
CA LEU A 573 1.34 27.55 -6.95
C LEU A 573 1.90 26.38 -6.12
N CYS A 574 2.88 25.64 -6.62
CA CYS A 574 3.48 24.51 -5.93
C CYS A 574 3.99 24.92 -4.53
N GLY A 575 3.54 24.20 -3.50
CA GLY A 575 3.89 24.50 -2.10
C GLY A 575 3.15 25.68 -1.47
N THR A 576 2.23 26.33 -2.19
CA THR A 576 1.38 27.41 -1.66
C THR A 576 -0.01 26.90 -1.29
N PRO A 577 -0.75 27.60 -0.41
CA PRO A 577 -2.15 27.27 -0.12
C PRO A 577 -3.13 27.81 -1.18
N TYR A 578 -2.66 28.48 -2.23
CA TYR A 578 -3.53 29.14 -3.19
C TYR A 578 -4.22 28.13 -4.14
N PRO A 579 -5.54 28.27 -4.38
CA PRO A 579 -6.26 27.41 -5.31
C PRO A 579 -5.92 27.71 -6.76
N VAL A 580 -6.10 26.71 -7.61
CA VAL A 580 -5.95 26.83 -9.07
C VAL A 580 -7.17 27.58 -9.64
N ASP A 581 -6.92 28.61 -10.43
CA ASP A 581 -7.95 29.31 -11.19
C ASP A 581 -8.30 28.53 -12.46
N TYR A 582 -9.14 27.50 -12.28
CA TYR A 582 -9.55 26.63 -13.37
C TYR A 582 -10.31 27.39 -14.47
N ASP A 583 -11.09 28.42 -14.15
CA ASP A 583 -11.93 29.11 -15.13
C ASP A 583 -11.12 29.92 -16.13
N ILE A 584 -10.05 30.59 -15.69
CA ILE A 584 -9.14 31.30 -16.60
C ILE A 584 -8.47 30.31 -17.56
N TRP A 585 -7.98 29.18 -17.05
CA TRP A 585 -7.27 28.20 -17.86
C TRP A 585 -8.17 27.45 -18.82
N VAL A 586 -9.35 27.01 -18.38
CA VAL A 586 -10.37 26.40 -19.24
C VAL A 586 -10.76 27.37 -20.35
N LYS A 587 -10.98 28.66 -20.05
CA LYS A 587 -11.30 29.68 -21.07
C LYS A 587 -10.19 29.85 -22.10
N ARG A 588 -8.92 29.87 -21.67
CA ARG A 588 -7.75 29.96 -22.57
C ARG A 588 -7.61 28.73 -23.45
N LEU A 589 -7.76 27.53 -22.89
CA LEU A 589 -7.66 26.26 -23.61
C LEU A 589 -8.83 26.05 -24.58
N ASN A 590 -10.05 26.44 -24.21
CA ASN A 590 -11.21 26.40 -25.12
C ASN A 590 -10.94 27.24 -26.39
N ARG A 591 -10.39 28.44 -26.25
CA ARG A 591 -10.04 29.29 -27.41
C ARG A 591 -9.01 28.62 -28.33
N ALA A 592 -8.02 27.92 -27.77
CA ALA A 592 -7.01 27.23 -28.57
C ALA A 592 -7.58 25.99 -29.28
N VAL A 593 -8.42 25.20 -28.59
CA VAL A 593 -8.96 23.95 -29.15
C VAL A 593 -10.12 24.18 -30.11
N ASP A 594 -11.01 25.13 -29.81
CA ASP A 594 -12.20 25.41 -30.64
C ASP A 594 -11.93 26.50 -31.71
N GLY A 595 -10.87 27.31 -31.54
CA GLY A 595 -10.49 28.41 -32.44
C GLY A 595 -9.70 28.01 -33.68
N SER A 596 -9.33 26.74 -33.85
CA SER A 596 -8.65 26.24 -35.06
C SER A 596 -9.56 26.09 -36.29
N GLY A 597 -10.86 26.41 -36.16
CA GLY A 597 -11.86 26.29 -37.23
C GLY A 597 -12.68 27.54 -37.55
N SER A 598 -12.39 28.71 -36.99
CA SER A 598 -13.18 29.92 -37.24
C SER A 598 -12.39 31.20 -36.93
N ALA A 599 -11.92 31.86 -37.99
CA ALA A 599 -11.54 33.27 -38.08
C ALA A 599 -10.68 33.84 -36.93
N ASP A 600 -9.36 33.92 -37.15
CA ASP A 600 -8.62 35.18 -37.32
C ASP A 600 -7.12 34.92 -37.11
N ARG A 601 -6.47 34.30 -38.11
CA ARG A 601 -5.01 34.41 -38.24
C ARG A 601 -4.73 35.76 -38.87
N GLY A 602 -4.36 36.73 -38.04
CA GLY A 602 -3.72 37.96 -38.49
C GLY A 602 -4.31 39.22 -37.87
N LYS A 603 -3.87 39.56 -36.66
CA LYS A 603 -3.66 40.99 -36.39
C LYS A 603 -2.22 41.33 -36.71
N MET A 604 -2.10 41.87 -37.92
CA MET A 604 -1.03 42.71 -38.40
C MET A 604 -0.55 43.66 -37.31
N ILE A 605 0.76 43.79 -37.25
CA ILE A 605 1.45 44.94 -36.68
C ILE A 605 0.98 46.16 -37.48
N GLU A 606 0.15 47.01 -36.88
CA GLU A 606 -0.04 48.36 -37.38
C GLU A 606 1.05 49.23 -36.74
N GLU A 607 2.07 49.53 -37.54
CA GLU A 607 2.89 50.72 -37.36
C GLU A 607 1.96 51.93 -37.29
N VAL A 608 1.99 52.66 -36.17
CA VAL A 608 1.58 54.07 -36.16
C VAL A 608 2.73 54.87 -35.60
N ALA A 609 3.50 55.47 -36.51
CA ALA A 609 4.46 56.52 -36.22
C ALA A 609 3.75 57.89 -36.25
N MET A 610 4.15 58.76 -35.31
CA MET A 610 3.99 60.23 -35.27
C MET A 610 2.57 60.77 -34.98
N THR A 611 2.32 61.73 -34.06
CA THR A 611 3.12 62.88 -33.59
C THR A 611 2.50 63.53 -32.32
N LEU A 612 3.36 63.97 -31.39
CA LEU A 612 3.30 65.18 -30.53
C LEU A 612 2.01 65.57 -29.76
N ARG A 613 2.10 65.57 -28.42
CA ARG A 613 2.20 66.83 -27.64
C ARG A 613 2.63 66.55 -26.19
N LEU A 614 3.84 67.05 -25.89
CA LEU A 614 4.38 67.25 -24.55
C LEU A 614 3.79 68.56 -24.01
N GLU A 615 3.29 68.58 -22.78
CA GLU A 615 3.28 69.79 -21.95
C GLU A 615 3.70 69.40 -20.53
N ASN A 616 4.92 69.82 -20.20
CA ASN A 616 5.43 69.90 -18.84
C ASN A 616 4.91 71.19 -18.20
N VAL A 617 4.38 71.10 -16.98
CA VAL A 617 4.50 72.20 -16.01
C VAL A 617 4.96 71.58 -14.69
N ALA A 618 6.18 71.94 -14.32
CA ALA A 618 6.76 71.75 -13.01
C ALA A 618 6.26 72.85 -12.07
N GLU A 619 6.12 72.57 -10.79
CA GLU A 619 6.55 73.52 -9.76
C GLU A 619 6.93 72.79 -8.47
N SER A 620 7.98 73.34 -7.86
CA SER A 620 8.92 72.75 -6.92
C SER A 620 8.77 73.40 -5.54
N SER A 621 9.56 72.89 -4.59
CA SER A 621 10.02 73.48 -3.32
C SER A 621 9.12 73.24 -2.09
N GLY A 622 9.62 72.84 -0.92
CA GLY A 622 10.98 72.57 -0.46
C GLY A 622 11.05 72.70 1.07
N THR A 623 11.82 71.79 1.71
CA THR A 623 12.53 71.90 3.02
C THR A 623 11.66 72.05 4.30
N SER A 624 12.01 71.63 5.53
CA SER A 624 13.26 71.22 6.19
C SER A 624 12.97 70.52 7.55
N GLY A 625 13.95 69.77 8.08
CA GLY A 625 14.20 69.49 9.52
C GLY A 625 13.37 68.35 10.16
N GLY A 626 13.89 67.41 10.96
CA GLY A 626 15.19 67.24 11.63
C GLY A 626 14.96 66.82 13.10
N GLY A 627 15.59 65.72 13.53
CA GLY A 627 15.75 65.28 14.94
C GLY A 627 14.57 64.48 15.52
N THR A 628 14.72 63.36 16.22
CA THR A 628 15.86 62.69 16.86
C THR A 628 15.64 61.18 16.86
#